data_AF-A0AAF0R8V9-F1
#
_entry.id   AF-A0AAF0R8V9-F1
#
_cell.length_a   1.000
_cell.length_b   1.000
_cell.length_c   1.000
_cell.angle_alpha   90.00
_cell.angle_beta   90.00
_cell.angle_gamma   90.00
#
_symmetry.space_group_name_H-M   'P 1'
#
loop_
_entity.id
_entity.type
_entity.pdbx_description
1 polymer ?
#
loop_
_entity_poly.entity_id
_entity_poly.type
_entity_poly.pdbx_seq_one_letter_code
_entity_poly.pdbx_strand_id
1 'polypeptide(L)'
;MCKKEAETPRHLLLHCEVASELWSMFFCLSSINWTTPLTVKDAYESWSLWKVDKAIKKIWIMIPACIFWCIWLERNKRCFTNSLALA
;
A
#
# COMPACT_ATOMS: atom_id res chain seq x y z
N MET A 1 1.15 10.13 5.58
CA MET A 1 1.54 9.47 6.85
C MET A 1 3.05 9.23 6.98
N CYS A 2 3.90 10.24 6.76
CA CYS A 2 5.26 10.31 7.34
C CYS A 2 5.56 11.72 7.88
N LYS A 3 4.63 12.66 7.70
CA LYS A 3 4.75 14.10 8.02
C LYS A 3 5.88 14.83 7.26
N LYS A 4 6.49 14.20 6.24
CA LYS A 4 7.55 14.81 5.40
C LYS A 4 7.01 15.47 4.13
N GLU A 5 5.86 15.02 3.63
CA GLU A 5 5.23 15.56 2.41
C GLU A 5 3.70 15.63 2.56
N ALA A 6 3.06 16.36 1.64
CA ALA A 6 1.60 16.45 1.54
C ALA A 6 0.96 15.07 1.32
N GLU A 7 -0.17 14.82 1.99
CA GLU A 7 -0.91 13.57 1.85
C GLU A 7 -1.68 13.55 0.52
N THR A 8 -1.06 12.98 -0.52
CA THR A 8 -1.72 12.60 -1.77
C THR A 8 -1.85 11.08 -1.84
N PRO A 9 -2.77 10.49 -2.62
CA PRO A 9 -2.83 9.03 -2.78
C PRO A 9 -1.50 8.43 -3.24
N ARG A 10 -0.81 9.11 -4.15
CA ARG A 10 0.54 8.74 -4.58
C ARG A 10 1.49 8.66 -3.39
N HIS A 11 1.65 9.75 -2.65
CA HIS A 11 2.58 9.77 -1.52
C HIS A 11 2.12 8.79 -0.43
N LEU A 12 0.89 8.92 0.07
CA LEU A 12 0.37 8.13 1.18
C LEU A 12 0.43 6.62 0.95
N LEU A 13 0.06 6.13 -0.24
CA LEU A 13 -0.10 4.70 -0.50
C LEU A 13 1.14 4.01 -1.07
N LEU A 14 2.09 4.77 -1.63
CA LEU A 14 3.26 4.21 -2.32
C LEU A 14 4.61 4.75 -1.81
N HIS A 15 4.76 6.06 -1.67
CA HIS A 15 6.07 6.70 -1.48
C HIS A 15 6.35 7.14 -0.04
N CYS A 16 5.32 7.21 0.78
CA CYS A 16 5.40 7.47 2.20
C CYS A 16 6.25 6.39 2.85
N GLU A 17 7.24 6.78 3.66
CA GLU A 17 8.19 5.87 4.31
C GLU A 17 7.51 4.64 4.96
N VAL A 18 6.45 4.85 5.73
CA VAL A 18 5.68 3.75 6.34
C VAL A 18 5.04 2.82 5.30
N ALA A 19 4.53 3.37 4.20
CA ALA A 19 3.96 2.57 3.11
C ALA A 19 5.06 1.82 2.34
N SER A 20 6.17 2.50 2.03
CA SER A 20 7.34 1.92 1.37
C SER A 20 7.93 0.75 2.16
N GLU A 21 8.00 0.85 3.50
CA GLU A 21 8.44 -0.24 4.37
C GLU A 21 7.46 -1.42 4.35
N LEU A 22 6.15 -1.17 4.43
CA LEU A 22 5.13 -2.22 4.36
C LEU A 22 5.17 -2.97 3.03
N TRP A 23 5.29 -2.23 1.93
CA TRP A 23 5.50 -2.80 0.59
C TRP A 23 6.78 -3.64 0.55
N SER A 24 7.90 -3.08 1.01
CA SER A 24 9.19 -3.79 1.04
C SER A 24 9.12 -5.08 1.85
N MET A 25 8.44 -5.06 3.00
CA MET A 25 8.18 -6.26 3.82
C MET A 25 7.41 -7.31 3.02
N PHE A 26 6.31 -6.94 2.39
CA PHE A 26 5.50 -7.85 1.58
C PHE A 26 6.34 -8.47 0.45
N PHE A 27 7.15 -7.67 -0.23
CA PHE A 27 7.99 -8.11 -1.34
C PHE A 27 9.13 -9.03 -0.90
N CYS A 28 9.79 -8.73 0.21
CA CYS A 28 10.79 -9.61 0.83
C CYS A 28 10.20 -10.97 1.19
N LEU A 29 9.01 -10.99 1.80
CA LEU A 29 8.31 -12.24 2.15
C LEU A 29 7.91 -13.04 0.90
N SER A 30 7.59 -12.34 -0.19
CA SER A 30 7.12 -12.96 -1.43
C SER A 30 8.25 -13.26 -2.42
N SER A 31 9.51 -12.95 -2.10
CA SER A 31 10.67 -13.06 -3.01
C SER A 31 10.47 -12.32 -4.35
N ILE A 32 9.85 -11.16 -4.28
CA ILE A 32 9.49 -10.34 -5.43
C ILE A 32 10.43 -9.13 -5.51
N ASN A 33 11.05 -8.92 -6.66
CA ASN A 33 11.69 -7.64 -6.95
C ASN A 33 10.62 -6.64 -7.41
N TRP A 34 10.40 -5.59 -6.61
CA TRP A 34 9.48 -4.53 -6.94
C TRP A 34 10.20 -3.19 -7.10
N THR A 35 9.76 -2.43 -8.09
CA THR A 35 10.15 -1.03 -8.27
C THR A 35 8.92 -0.18 -8.04
N THR A 36 8.96 0.70 -7.03
CA THR A 36 7.82 1.54 -6.68
C THR A 36 7.43 2.45 -7.85
N PRO A 37 6.23 2.29 -8.42
CA PRO A 37 5.82 3.07 -9.56
C PRO A 37 5.37 4.47 -9.15
N LEU A 38 5.25 5.36 -10.14
CA LEU A 38 4.98 6.76 -9.90
C LEU A 38 3.58 6.99 -9.33
N THR A 39 2.56 6.31 -9.88
CA THR A 39 1.16 6.50 -9.50
C THR A 39 0.52 5.21 -8.99
N VAL A 40 -0.59 5.35 -8.25
CA VAL A 40 -1.40 4.22 -7.76
C VAL A 40 -1.97 3.42 -8.93
N LYS A 41 -2.31 4.09 -10.03
CA LYS A 41 -2.77 3.44 -11.26
C LYS A 41 -1.66 2.56 -11.85
N ASP A 42 -0.46 3.11 -12.02
CA ASP A 42 0.69 2.35 -12.55
C ASP A 42 1.04 1.17 -11.63
N ALA A 43 0.88 1.31 -10.30
CA ALA A 43 1.02 0.20 -9.35
C ALA A 43 0.05 -0.93 -9.63
N TYR A 44 -1.24 -0.60 -9.79
CA TYR A 44 -2.26 -1.60 -10.05
C TYR A 44 -2.08 -2.28 -11.42
N GLU A 45 -1.79 -1.49 -12.46
CA GLU A 45 -1.59 -2.00 -13.82
C GLU A 45 -0.35 -2.89 -13.89
N SER A 46 0.79 -2.42 -13.39
CA SER A 46 2.03 -3.20 -13.37
C SER A 46 1.86 -4.50 -12.57
N TRP A 47 1.17 -4.46 -11.42
CA TRP A 47 0.86 -5.65 -10.62
C TRP A 47 -0.05 -6.66 -11.35
N SER A 48 -1.09 -6.16 -12.01
CA SER A 48 -2.10 -6.99 -12.70
C SER A 48 -1.51 -7.74 -13.89
N LEU A 49 -0.47 -7.19 -14.51
CA LEU A 49 0.26 -7.81 -15.63
C LEU A 49 1.14 -8.99 -15.22
N TRP A 50 1.35 -9.24 -13.92
CA TRP A 50 2.20 -10.34 -13.47
C TRP A 50 1.60 -11.69 -13.85
N LYS A 51 2.47 -12.54 -14.39
CA LYS A 51 2.14 -13.94 -14.70
C LYS A 51 2.24 -14.73 -13.40
N VAL A 52 1.08 -15.11 -12.88
CA VAL A 52 0.94 -15.98 -11.72
C VAL A 52 0.05 -17.15 -12.09
N ASP A 53 0.09 -18.22 -11.29
CA ASP A 53 -0.80 -19.36 -11.49
C ASP A 53 -2.28 -18.91 -11.50
N LYS A 54 -3.07 -19.50 -12.40
CA LYS A 54 -4.51 -19.22 -12.51
C LYS A 54 -5.23 -19.47 -11.19
N ALA A 55 -4.81 -20.46 -10.42
CA ALA A 55 -5.38 -20.79 -9.10
C ALA A 55 -5.25 -19.62 -8.11
N ILE A 56 -4.17 -18.84 -8.19
CA ILE A 56 -3.93 -17.72 -7.27
C ILE A 56 -4.25 -16.36 -7.88
N LYS A 57 -4.58 -16.27 -9.17
CA LYS A 57 -4.75 -14.97 -9.88
C LYS A 57 -5.77 -14.06 -9.20
N LYS A 58 -6.87 -14.60 -8.67
CA LYS A 58 -7.89 -13.81 -7.94
C LYS A 58 -7.34 -13.23 -6.64
N ILE A 59 -6.59 -14.02 -5.87
CA ILE A 59 -5.94 -13.56 -4.64
C ILE A 59 -4.89 -12.51 -5.00
N TRP A 60 -4.09 -12.80 -6.02
CA TRP A 60 -3.03 -11.92 -6.51
C TRP A 60 -3.55 -10.51 -6.80
N ILE A 61 -4.63 -10.36 -7.57
CA ILE A 61 -5.17 -9.03 -7.90
C ILE A 61 -5.74 -8.27 -6.69
N MET A 62 -6.06 -8.94 -5.59
CA MET A 62 -6.57 -8.30 -4.36
C MET A 62 -5.46 -7.75 -3.47
N ILE A 63 -4.23 -8.28 -3.57
CA ILE A 63 -3.11 -7.92 -2.69
C ILE A 63 -2.87 -6.40 -2.62
N PRO A 64 -2.77 -5.66 -3.75
CA PRO A 64 -2.58 -4.21 -3.68
C PRO A 64 -3.73 -3.50 -2.99
N ALA A 65 -4.98 -3.91 -3.25
CA ALA A 65 -6.14 -3.33 -2.61
C ALA A 65 -6.14 -3.56 -1.09
N CYS A 66 -5.76 -4.75 -0.64
CA CYS A 66 -5.59 -5.06 0.78
C CYS A 66 -4.51 -4.19 1.44
N ILE A 67 -3.35 -4.04 0.80
CA ILE A 67 -2.25 -3.21 1.33
C ILE A 67 -2.67 -1.73 1.40
N PHE A 68 -3.27 -1.20 0.32
CA PHE A 68 -3.78 0.17 0.31
C PHE A 68 -4.85 0.40 1.39
N TRP A 69 -5.74 -0.57 1.58
CA TRP A 69 -6.76 -0.50 2.63
C TRP A 69 -6.14 -0.46 4.03
N CYS A 70 -5.15 -1.31 4.31
CA CYS A 70 -4.44 -1.31 5.59
C CYS A 70 -3.75 0.03 5.87
N ILE A 71 -3.06 0.60 4.87
CA ILE A 71 -2.41 1.92 4.98
C ILE A 71 -3.45 3.02 5.25
N TRP A 72 -4.55 3.02 4.51
CA TRP A 72 -5.63 3.98 4.67
C TRP A 72 -6.27 3.89 6.07
N LEU A 73 -6.53 2.66 6.54
CA LEU A 73 -7.10 2.39 7.85
C LEU A 73 -6.18 2.90 8.96
N GLU A 74 -4.88 2.61 8.88
CA GLU A 74 -3.89 3.08 9.86
C GLU A 74 -3.78 4.60 9.87
N ARG A 75 -3.75 5.24 8.70
CA ARG A 75 -3.76 6.71 8.60
C ARG A 75 -5.00 7.29 9.28
N ASN A 76 -6.18 6.73 9.01
CA ASN A 76 -7.42 7.22 9.61
C ASN A 76 -7.45 7.00 11.13
N LYS A 77 -6.95 5.87 11.64
CA LYS A 77 -6.78 5.68 13.09
C LYS A 77 -5.92 6.79 13.70
N ARG A 78 -4.78 7.14 13.09
CA ARG A 78 -3.93 8.24 13.60
C ARG A 78 -4.62 9.60 13.59
N CYS A 79 -5.49 9.85 12.61
CA CYS A 79 -6.24 11.11 12.51
C CYS A 79 -7.44 11.18 13.45
N PHE A 80 -8.17 10.07 13.64
CA PHE A 80 -9.49 10.07 14.27
C PHE A 80 -9.56 9.33 15.61
N THR A 81 -8.56 8.52 15.97
CA THR A 81 -8.51 7.84 17.28
C THR A 81 -7.93 8.75 18.37
N ASN A 82 -7.11 9.74 18.02
CA ASN A 82 -6.70 10.81 18.96
C ASN A 82 -7.84 11.79 19.32
N SER A 83 -9.02 11.66 18.70
CA SER A 83 -10.21 12.47 19.00
C SER A 83 -11.13 11.83 20.04
N LEU A 84 -10.99 10.53 20.30
CA LEU A 84 -11.86 9.76 21.22
C LEU A 84 -11.21 9.50 22.59
N ALA A 85 -9.93 9.83 22.78
CA ALA A 85 -9.27 9.76 24.09
C ALA A 85 -9.53 11.00 24.97
N LEU A 86 -10.39 11.93 24.52
CA LEU A 86 -10.79 13.15 25.25
C LEU A 86 -12.32 13.32 25.32
N ALA A 87 -13.10 12.25 25.16
CA ALA A 87 -14.55 12.25 25.38
C ALA A 87 -14.91 11.32 26.54
#